data_AF-A0A7W7M9I4-F1
#
_entry.id   AF-A0A7W7M9I4-F1
#
_cell.length_a   1.000
_cell.length_b   1.000
_cell.length_c   1.000
_cell.angle_alpha   90.00
_cell.angle_beta   90.00
_cell.angle_gamma   90.00
#
_symmetry.space_group_name_H-M   'P 1'
#
loop_
_entity.id
_entity.type
_entity.pdbx_description
1 polymer ?
#
loop_
_entity_poly.entity_id
_entity_poly.type
_entity_poly.pdbx_seq_one_letter_code
_entity_poly.pdbx_strand_id
1 'polypeptide(L)'
;MDVVDEVAGRIPASRDGACLRVGVDGPDGSGKTFFAERLAGAVRALGRPVVRVSIDDFHNVREVRYRQGRTSPRGFWEDSYNYERFRADVLEPFGPGGSRRYRTAAHDLATDEVLYPDRQEAAPGTVLIVDGLFLHRDEIGQVWDLSVFLDVPFRETARRMAERDGTEPDPDHPSMRRYVEAQRRYFATCSPQRRADILIDNADFGAPRIVGG
;
A
#
# COMPACT_ATOMS: atom_id res chain seq x y z
N MET A 1 2.36 -6.66 23.84
CA MET A 1 2.54 -5.38 23.14
C MET A 1 1.78 -5.51 21.83
N ASP A 2 0.97 -4.52 21.47
CA ASP A 2 0.23 -4.54 20.20
C ASP A 2 1.23 -4.48 19.04
N VAL A 3 1.04 -5.30 17.99
CA VAL A 3 1.96 -5.36 16.84
C VAL A 3 2.07 -4.01 16.16
N VAL A 4 0.98 -3.24 16.13
CA VAL A 4 0.98 -1.89 15.56
C VAL A 4 1.91 -0.95 16.34
N ASP A 5 1.84 -0.97 17.67
CA ASP A 5 2.72 -0.14 18.52
C ASP A 5 4.19 -0.54 18.35
N GLU A 6 4.45 -1.85 18.22
CA GLU A 6 5.80 -2.35 17.97
C GLU A 6 6.35 -1.85 16.62
N VAL A 7 5.55 -1.89 15.55
CA VAL A 7 5.93 -1.32 14.25
C VAL A 7 6.13 0.19 14.35
N ALA A 8 5.25 0.92 15.05
CA ALA A 8 5.39 2.36 15.24
C ALA A 8 6.70 2.74 15.94
N GLY A 9 7.11 1.94 16.95
CA GLY A 9 8.38 2.10 17.66
C GLY A 9 9.62 1.78 16.83
N ARG A 10 9.48 0.99 15.76
CA ARG A 10 10.57 0.67 14.82
C ARG A 10 10.76 1.71 13.72
N ILE A 11 9.79 2.61 13.50
CA ILE A 11 9.95 3.69 12.51
C ILE A 11 11.08 4.62 12.99
N PRO A 12 12.14 4.84 12.18
CA PRO A 12 13.27 5.68 12.57
C PRO A 12 12.85 7.07 13.06
N ALA A 13 13.67 7.68 13.92
CA ALA A 13 13.48 9.09 14.27
C ALA A 13 13.84 9.99 13.08
N SER A 14 12.99 10.99 12.82
CA SER A 14 13.31 12.05 11.85
C SER A 14 14.55 12.82 12.31
N ARG A 15 15.46 13.13 11.38
CA ARG A 15 16.61 14.01 11.61
C ARG A 15 16.40 15.32 10.85
N ASP A 16 16.64 16.44 11.51
CA ASP A 16 16.57 17.79 10.91
C ASP A 16 15.24 18.10 10.19
N GLY A 17 14.14 17.50 10.67
CA GLY A 17 12.81 17.68 10.07
C GLY A 17 12.60 16.91 8.75
N ALA A 18 13.48 15.98 8.39
CA ALA A 18 13.30 15.10 7.24
C ALA A 18 12.05 14.22 7.40
N CYS A 19 11.24 14.14 6.36
CA CYS A 19 10.12 13.21 6.33
C CYS A 19 10.59 11.76 6.19
N LEU A 20 9.73 10.83 6.58
CA LEU A 20 9.96 9.39 6.48
C LEU A 20 8.81 8.75 5.72
N ARG A 21 9.11 7.74 4.91
CA ARG A 21 8.15 7.04 4.05
C ARG A 21 8.02 5.61 4.54
N VAL A 22 6.80 5.24 4.91
CA VAL A 22 6.47 3.90 5.40
C VAL A 22 5.51 3.23 4.42
N GLY A 23 5.88 2.05 3.92
CA GLY A 23 5.03 1.24 3.04
C GLY A 23 4.30 0.14 3.82
N VAL A 24 3.00 -0.05 3.57
CA VAL A 24 2.18 -1.15 4.10
C VAL A 24 1.57 -1.92 2.93
N ASP A 25 2.25 -2.99 2.53
CA ASP A 25 1.90 -3.85 1.41
C ASP A 25 1.26 -5.15 1.89
N GLY A 26 0.68 -5.91 0.96
CA GLY A 26 -0.01 -7.15 1.22
C GLY A 26 -1.07 -7.42 0.16
N PRO A 27 -1.55 -8.66 0.03
CA PRO A 27 -2.57 -8.99 -0.96
C PRO A 27 -3.90 -8.25 -0.71
N ASP A 28 -4.80 -8.26 -1.69
CA ASP A 28 -6.19 -7.79 -1.46
C ASP A 28 -6.81 -8.54 -0.28
N GLY A 29 -7.71 -7.91 0.48
CA GLY A 29 -8.30 -8.55 1.66
C GLY A 29 -7.36 -8.81 2.85
N SER A 30 -6.07 -8.45 2.77
CA SER A 30 -5.13 -8.60 3.90
C SER A 30 -5.34 -7.59 5.03
N GLY A 31 -6.11 -6.53 4.81
CA GLY A 31 -6.40 -5.50 5.81
C GLY A 31 -5.39 -4.37 5.92
N LYS A 32 -4.58 -4.13 4.88
CA LYS A 32 -3.59 -3.04 4.80
C LYS A 32 -4.13 -1.69 5.25
N THR A 33 -5.29 -1.29 4.74
CA THR A 33 -5.89 0.02 5.04
C THR A 33 -6.23 0.16 6.53
N PHE A 34 -6.75 -0.90 7.15
CA PHE A 34 -7.02 -0.92 8.58
C PHE A 34 -5.72 -0.89 9.41
N PHE A 35 -4.73 -1.69 9.02
CA PHE A 35 -3.43 -1.71 9.68
C PHE A 35 -2.73 -0.35 9.61
N ALA A 36 -2.72 0.27 8.43
CA ALA A 36 -2.08 1.55 8.19
C ALA A 36 -2.80 2.71 8.91
N GLU A 37 -4.12 2.66 9.06
CA GLU A 37 -4.86 3.61 9.92
C GLU A 37 -4.49 3.46 11.39
N ARG A 38 -4.42 2.23 11.90
CA ARG A 38 -3.96 1.97 13.27
C ARG A 38 -2.52 2.43 13.49
N LEU A 39 -1.63 2.15 12.53
CA LEU A 39 -0.24 2.60 12.56
C LEU A 39 -0.15 4.12 12.59
N ALA A 40 -0.96 4.82 11.81
CA ALA A 40 -1.04 6.27 11.87
C ALA A 40 -1.48 6.78 13.26
N GLY A 41 -2.46 6.12 13.87
CA GLY A 41 -2.88 6.40 15.26
C GLY A 41 -1.73 6.23 16.25
N ALA A 42 -1.02 5.11 16.20
CA ALA A 42 0.13 4.83 17.08
C ALA A 42 1.28 5.84 16.89
N VAL A 43 1.61 6.20 15.65
CA VAL A 43 2.66 7.19 15.36
C VAL A 43 2.26 8.59 15.86
N ARG A 44 0.98 8.97 15.73
CA ARG A 44 0.47 10.23 16.32
C ARG A 44 0.54 10.22 17.85
N ALA A 45 0.26 9.08 18.49
CA ALA A 45 0.38 8.93 19.94
C ALA A 45 1.83 9.08 20.43
N LEU A 46 2.81 8.79 19.58
CA LEU A 46 4.24 9.09 19.81
C LEU A 46 4.61 10.57 19.55
N GLY A 47 3.62 11.44 19.28
CA GLY A 47 3.82 12.88 19.06
C GLY A 47 4.37 13.25 17.68
N ARG A 48 4.29 12.35 16.70
CA ARG A 48 4.85 12.56 15.35
C ARG A 48 3.74 12.95 14.37
N PRO A 49 3.96 13.94 13.48
CA PRO A 49 3.01 14.26 12.43
C PRO A 49 2.92 13.11 11.41
N VAL A 50 1.71 12.84 10.91
CA VAL A 50 1.43 11.72 10.01
C VAL A 50 0.57 12.16 8.84
N VAL A 51 0.92 11.68 7.65
CA VAL A 51 0.09 11.74 6.44
C VAL A 51 -0.20 10.32 5.98
N ARG A 52 -1.45 10.06 5.60
CA ARG A 52 -1.90 8.78 5.04
C ARG A 52 -2.26 8.95 3.57
N VAL A 53 -1.80 8.01 2.75
CA VAL A 53 -2.11 7.93 1.33
C VAL A 53 -2.37 6.47 0.97
N SER A 54 -3.37 6.18 0.16
CA SER A 54 -3.51 4.87 -0.49
C SER A 54 -3.05 4.97 -1.94
N ILE A 55 -2.32 3.98 -2.44
CA ILE A 55 -2.02 3.91 -3.88
C ILE A 55 -3.29 3.69 -4.71
N ASP A 56 -4.39 3.25 -4.09
CA ASP A 56 -5.68 3.10 -4.75
C ASP A 56 -6.28 4.44 -5.21
N ASP A 57 -5.84 5.57 -4.66
CA ASP A 57 -6.23 6.91 -5.13
C ASP A 57 -5.40 7.38 -6.35
N PHE A 58 -4.50 6.52 -6.84
CA PHE A 58 -3.60 6.77 -7.97
C PHE A 58 -3.77 5.72 -9.08
N HIS A 59 -4.97 5.16 -9.24
CA HIS A 59 -5.26 4.30 -10.38
C HIS A 59 -5.09 5.03 -11.71
N ASN A 60 -4.71 4.29 -12.76
CA ASN A 60 -4.90 4.77 -14.11
C ASN A 60 -6.39 4.75 -14.49
N VAL A 61 -6.76 5.55 -15.50
CA VAL A 61 -8.09 5.50 -16.13
C VAL A 61 -8.38 4.11 -16.71
N ARG A 62 -9.66 3.75 -16.85
CA ARG A 62 -10.09 2.41 -17.33
C ARG A 62 -9.49 2.05 -18.68
N GLU A 63 -9.35 3.02 -19.59
CA GLU A 63 -8.71 2.82 -20.90
C GLU A 63 -7.32 2.19 -20.75
N VAL A 64 -6.50 2.72 -19.85
CA VAL A 64 -5.15 2.20 -19.58
C VAL A 64 -5.22 0.90 -18.79
N ARG A 65 -6.01 0.83 -17.72
CA ARG A 65 -6.12 -0.39 -16.87
C ARG A 65 -6.58 -1.63 -17.61
N TYR A 66 -7.36 -1.44 -18.67
CA TYR A 66 -7.96 -2.53 -19.46
C TYR A 66 -7.36 -2.66 -20.87
N ARG A 67 -6.30 -1.92 -21.21
CA ARG A 67 -5.66 -1.98 -22.54
C ARG A 67 -5.15 -3.37 -22.91
N GLN A 68 -4.79 -4.18 -21.90
CA GLN A 68 -4.36 -5.57 -22.08
C GLN A 68 -5.51 -6.58 -21.99
N GLY A 69 -6.76 -6.12 -21.98
CA GLY A 69 -7.97 -6.91 -21.77
C GLY A 69 -8.51 -6.78 -20.35
N ARG A 70 -9.84 -6.67 -20.20
CA ARG A 70 -10.51 -6.42 -18.91
C ARG A 70 -10.22 -7.47 -17.84
N THR A 71 -9.98 -8.72 -18.24
CA THR A 71 -9.70 -9.86 -17.35
C THR A 71 -8.22 -10.20 -17.24
N SER A 72 -7.32 -9.37 -17.81
CA SER A 72 -5.89 -9.65 -17.89
C SER A 72 -5.20 -9.50 -16.53
N PRO A 73 -4.58 -10.57 -16.00
CA PRO A 73 -3.74 -10.46 -14.81
C PRO A 73 -2.51 -9.59 -15.05
N ARG A 74 -1.95 -9.64 -16.27
CA ARG A 74 -0.83 -8.78 -16.66
C ARG A 74 -1.23 -7.31 -16.61
N GLY A 75 -2.41 -6.96 -17.15
CA GLY A 75 -2.95 -5.60 -17.05
C GLY A 75 -3.18 -5.15 -15.61
N PHE A 76 -3.67 -6.03 -14.73
CA PHE A 76 -3.82 -5.67 -13.31
C PHE A 76 -2.47 -5.42 -12.62
N TRP A 77 -1.42 -6.17 -12.94
CA TRP A 77 -0.08 -5.95 -12.39
C TRP A 77 0.62 -4.70 -12.96
N GLU A 78 0.58 -4.52 -14.28
CA GLU A 78 1.38 -3.50 -14.97
C GLU A 78 0.66 -2.15 -15.07
N ASP A 79 -0.67 -2.15 -15.21
CA ASP A 79 -1.42 -0.98 -15.65
C ASP A 79 -2.39 -0.40 -14.60
N SER A 80 -2.51 -1.02 -13.41
CA SER A 80 -3.49 -0.57 -12.41
C SER A 80 -3.23 0.84 -11.91
N TYR A 81 -1.98 1.20 -11.64
CA TYR A 81 -1.61 2.44 -10.97
C TYR A 81 -0.73 3.34 -11.82
N ASN A 82 -0.93 4.65 -11.69
CA ASN A 82 -0.08 5.68 -12.28
C ASN A 82 1.11 5.96 -11.34
N TYR A 83 2.14 5.11 -11.41
CA TYR A 83 3.33 5.24 -10.55
C TYR A 83 4.13 6.52 -10.80
N GLU A 84 4.13 7.04 -12.04
CA GLU A 84 4.79 8.31 -12.36
C GLU A 84 4.15 9.44 -11.57
N ARG A 85 2.82 9.54 -11.62
CA ARG A 85 2.08 10.55 -10.87
C ARG A 85 2.16 10.34 -9.37
N PHE A 86 2.02 9.09 -8.89
CA PHE A 86 2.19 8.78 -7.47
C PHE A 86 3.57 9.19 -6.97
N ARG A 87 4.63 8.95 -7.76
CA ARG A 87 5.98 9.37 -7.41
C ARG A 87 6.10 10.89 -7.28
N ALA A 88 5.64 11.63 -8.29
CA ALA A 88 5.77 13.09 -8.34
C ALA A 88 4.89 13.80 -7.30
N ASP A 89 3.66 13.31 -7.08
CA ASP A 89 2.69 13.95 -6.18
C ASP A 89 2.84 13.48 -4.72
N VAL A 90 3.51 12.34 -4.46
CA VAL A 90 3.64 11.75 -3.11
C VAL A 90 5.09 11.42 -2.76
N LEU A 91 5.73 10.45 -3.42
CA LEU A 91 7.00 9.90 -2.93
C LEU A 91 8.16 10.91 -2.93
N GLU A 92 8.25 11.77 -3.95
CA GLU A 92 9.28 12.80 -4.07
C GLU A 92 9.10 13.94 -3.07
N PRO A 93 7.89 14.50 -2.85
CA PRO A 93 7.64 15.46 -1.78
C PRO A 93 8.08 15.01 -0.38
N PHE A 94 7.98 13.71 -0.07
CA PHE A 94 8.39 13.14 1.22
C PHE A 94 9.80 12.51 1.21
N GLY A 95 10.51 12.55 0.08
CA GLY A 95 11.87 12.04 -0.01
C GLY A 95 12.93 12.97 0.60
N PRO A 96 14.22 12.56 0.61
CA PRO A 96 15.32 13.41 1.05
C PRO A 96 15.37 14.74 0.29
N GLY A 97 15.32 15.87 1.00
CA GLY A 97 15.25 17.21 0.39
C GLY A 97 13.92 17.53 -0.31
N GLY A 98 12.90 16.69 -0.14
CA GLY A 98 11.58 16.84 -0.72
C GLY A 98 10.86 18.11 -0.25
N SER A 99 9.92 18.58 -1.08
CA SER A 99 9.25 19.87 -0.86
C SER A 99 8.23 19.88 0.27
N ARG A 100 7.83 18.71 0.80
CA ARG A 100 6.67 18.50 1.67
C ARG A 100 5.32 18.95 1.07
N ARG A 101 5.28 19.35 -0.20
CA ARG A 101 4.04 19.73 -0.90
C ARG A 101 3.53 18.59 -1.76
N TYR A 102 2.42 17.99 -1.37
CA TYR A 102 1.95 16.70 -1.89
C TYR A 102 0.46 16.73 -2.25
N ARG A 103 -0.01 15.70 -2.95
CA ARG A 103 -1.43 15.42 -3.16
C ARG A 103 -1.74 14.01 -2.68
N THR A 104 -2.95 13.81 -2.17
CA THR A 104 -3.38 12.49 -1.67
C THR A 104 -4.13 11.67 -2.70
N ALA A 105 -4.51 12.26 -3.83
CA ALA A 105 -5.28 11.58 -4.87
C ALA A 105 -4.99 12.14 -6.26
N ALA A 106 -5.19 11.28 -7.26
CA ALA A 106 -4.99 11.55 -8.67
C ALA A 106 -6.13 11.03 -9.55
N HIS A 107 -6.96 10.13 -9.04
CA HIS A 107 -8.01 9.46 -9.81
C HIS A 107 -9.21 9.12 -8.91
N ASP A 108 -10.42 9.28 -9.46
CA ASP A 108 -11.64 8.74 -8.87
C ASP A 108 -11.99 7.41 -9.56
N LEU A 109 -11.99 6.33 -8.80
CA LEU A 109 -12.21 4.98 -9.33
C LEU A 109 -13.63 4.77 -9.89
N ALA A 110 -14.63 5.45 -9.31
CA ALA A 110 -16.04 5.29 -9.64
C ALA A 110 -16.41 6.08 -10.90
N THR A 111 -16.02 7.37 -10.97
CA THR A 111 -16.30 8.22 -12.13
C THR A 111 -15.29 8.01 -13.27
N ASP A 112 -14.12 7.43 -12.96
CA ASP A 112 -12.96 7.29 -13.85
C ASP A 112 -12.27 8.62 -14.20
N GLU A 113 -12.53 9.68 -13.41
CA GLU A 113 -11.98 11.01 -13.65
C GLU A 113 -10.56 11.15 -13.13
N VAL A 114 -9.74 11.89 -13.89
CA VAL A 114 -8.42 12.33 -13.44
C VAL A 114 -8.59 13.57 -12.56
N LEU A 115 -8.17 13.48 -11.31
CA LEU A 115 -8.31 14.53 -10.31
C LEU A 115 -7.07 15.41 -10.28
N TYR A 116 -7.21 16.70 -9.96
CA TYR A 116 -6.09 17.62 -9.70
C TYR A 116 -6.34 18.43 -8.42
N PRO A 117 -6.40 17.78 -7.24
CA PRO A 117 -6.62 18.50 -6.00
C PRO A 117 -5.47 19.48 -5.73
N ASP A 118 -5.75 20.51 -4.92
CA ASP A 118 -4.72 21.42 -4.46
C ASP A 118 -3.65 20.69 -3.65
N ARG A 119 -2.41 21.19 -3.73
CA ARG A 119 -1.31 20.65 -2.95
C ARG A 119 -1.49 21.01 -1.48
N GLN A 120 -1.29 20.02 -0.62
CA GLN A 120 -1.20 20.19 0.82
C GLN A 120 0.26 20.30 1.23
N GLU A 121 0.55 20.91 2.37
CA GLU A 121 1.90 20.97 2.94
C GLU A 121 1.98 20.13 4.22
N ALA A 122 2.92 19.17 4.27
CA ALA A 122 3.18 18.35 5.44
C ALA A 122 4.11 19.09 6.41
N ALA A 123 3.95 18.90 7.72
CA ALA A 123 4.88 19.45 8.70
C ALA A 123 6.29 18.80 8.57
N PRO A 124 7.37 19.48 8.98
CA PRO A 124 8.69 18.84 9.12
C PRO A 124 8.61 17.59 10.01
N GLY A 125 9.36 16.54 9.65
CA GLY A 125 9.40 15.27 10.37
C GLY A 125 8.16 14.38 10.18
N THR A 126 7.29 14.71 9.22
CA THR A 126 6.09 13.91 8.93
C THR A 126 6.45 12.49 8.51
N VAL A 127 5.74 11.52 9.09
CA VAL A 127 5.73 10.13 8.62
C VAL A 127 4.61 9.97 7.60
N LEU A 128 4.98 9.79 6.34
CA LEU A 128 4.07 9.35 5.30
C LEU A 128 3.86 7.84 5.47
N ILE A 129 2.61 7.40 5.62
CA ILE A 129 2.24 5.99 5.62
C ILE A 129 1.41 5.72 4.36
N VAL A 130 1.97 4.90 3.46
CA VAL A 130 1.33 4.46 2.22
C VAL A 130 0.84 3.03 2.38
N ASP A 131 -0.42 2.77 2.06
CA ASP A 131 -0.91 1.39 1.91
C ASP A 131 -1.33 1.10 0.47
N GLY A 132 -1.30 -0.18 0.11
CA GLY A 132 -1.72 -0.60 -1.21
C GLY A 132 -1.10 -1.90 -1.67
N LEU A 133 -1.52 -2.35 -2.85
CA LEU A 133 -0.84 -3.44 -3.54
C LEU A 133 0.49 -2.95 -4.14
N PHE A 134 1.42 -3.87 -4.33
CA PHE A 134 2.56 -3.71 -5.23
C PHE A 134 3.60 -2.66 -4.80
N LEU A 135 3.64 -2.32 -3.51
CA LEU A 135 4.54 -1.28 -3.00
C LEU A 135 6.02 -1.69 -2.96
N HIS A 136 6.33 -3.00 -2.96
CA HIS A 136 7.71 -3.52 -3.04
C HIS A 136 8.13 -3.92 -4.46
N ARG A 137 7.47 -3.39 -5.49
CA ARG A 137 7.92 -3.54 -6.88
C ARG A 137 9.25 -2.83 -7.13
N ASP A 138 9.97 -3.22 -8.18
CA ASP A 138 11.34 -2.76 -8.44
C ASP A 138 11.47 -1.24 -8.53
N GLU A 139 10.45 -0.57 -9.09
CA GLU A 139 10.46 0.86 -9.41
C GLU A 139 10.36 1.76 -8.16
N ILE A 140 9.80 1.24 -7.05
CA ILE A 140 9.57 2.01 -5.81
C ILE A 140 10.01 1.28 -4.53
N GLY A 141 10.44 0.02 -4.59
CA GLY A 141 10.75 -0.77 -3.40
C GLY A 141 11.90 -0.23 -2.54
N GLN A 142 12.79 0.58 -3.11
CA GLN A 142 13.93 1.17 -2.40
C GLN A 142 13.64 2.55 -1.78
N VAL A 143 12.41 3.06 -1.90
CA VAL A 143 12.06 4.39 -1.39
C VAL A 143 11.60 4.37 0.07
N TRP A 144 11.33 3.20 0.64
CA TRP A 144 10.77 3.10 1.99
C TRP A 144 11.87 3.22 3.04
N ASP A 145 11.64 4.07 4.04
CA ASP A 145 12.49 4.18 5.24
C ASP A 145 12.15 3.08 6.27
N LEU A 146 10.94 2.54 6.19
CA LEU A 146 10.49 1.29 6.80
C LEU A 146 9.36 0.71 5.95
N SER A 147 9.26 -0.60 5.84
CA SER A 147 8.21 -1.26 5.09
C SER A 147 7.67 -2.51 5.78
N VAL A 148 6.38 -2.72 5.62
CA VAL A 148 5.62 -3.82 6.21
C VAL A 148 4.94 -4.60 5.10
N PHE A 149 5.01 -5.92 5.17
CA PHE A 149 4.18 -6.80 4.36
C PHE A 149 3.23 -7.60 5.25
N LEU A 150 1.92 -7.46 5.00
CA LEU A 150 0.89 -8.29 5.64
C LEU A 150 0.74 -9.59 4.85
N ASP A 151 1.28 -10.67 5.38
CA ASP A 151 1.18 -12.00 4.79
C ASP A 151 -0.14 -12.66 5.19
N VAL A 152 -0.98 -12.91 4.18
CA VAL A 152 -2.28 -13.55 4.35
C VAL A 152 -2.48 -14.52 3.19
N PRO A 153 -2.78 -15.80 3.45
CA PRO A 153 -3.04 -16.77 2.39
C PRO A 153 -4.21 -16.35 1.49
N PHE A 154 -4.11 -16.60 0.17
CA PHE A 154 -5.17 -16.22 -0.79
C PHE A 154 -6.56 -16.78 -0.45
N ARG A 155 -6.63 -17.97 0.15
CA ARG A 155 -7.91 -18.54 0.61
C ARG A 155 -8.57 -17.67 1.67
N GLU A 156 -7.77 -17.14 2.59
CA GLU A 156 -8.28 -16.29 3.66
C GLU A 156 -8.62 -14.89 3.13
N THR A 157 -7.82 -14.35 2.21
CA THR A 157 -8.16 -13.07 1.60
C THR A 157 -9.42 -13.15 0.74
N ALA A 158 -9.60 -14.21 -0.05
CA ALA A 158 -10.81 -14.44 -0.84
C ALA A 158 -12.04 -14.60 0.05
N ARG A 159 -11.96 -15.38 1.14
CA ARG A 159 -13.03 -15.49 2.15
C ARG A 159 -13.43 -14.12 2.70
N ARG A 160 -12.46 -13.31 3.12
CA ARG A 160 -12.70 -11.96 3.68
C ARG A 160 -13.33 -11.02 2.66
N MET A 161 -12.87 -11.04 1.42
CA MET A 161 -13.47 -10.24 0.36
C MET A 161 -14.91 -10.69 0.10
N ALA A 162 -15.16 -12.01 -0.03
CA ALA A 162 -16.50 -12.55 -0.21
C ALA A 162 -17.48 -12.10 0.89
N GLU A 163 -17.04 -12.11 2.15
CA GLU A 163 -17.84 -11.62 3.29
C GLU A 163 -18.11 -10.11 3.25
N ARG A 164 -17.15 -9.32 2.76
CA ARG A 164 -17.23 -7.85 2.72
C ARG A 164 -18.06 -7.33 1.56
N ASP A 165 -17.84 -7.85 0.36
CA ASP A 165 -18.34 -7.28 -0.89
C ASP A 165 -19.03 -8.29 -1.83
N GLY A 166 -19.23 -9.53 -1.38
CA GLY A 166 -19.94 -10.56 -2.14
C GLY A 166 -19.15 -11.12 -3.32
N THR A 167 -17.83 -10.93 -3.34
CA THR A 167 -16.93 -11.58 -4.30
C THR A 167 -16.86 -13.10 -4.09
N GLU A 168 -16.18 -13.79 -4.99
CA GLU A 168 -16.06 -15.24 -4.98
C GLU A 168 -15.06 -15.70 -3.89
N PRO A 169 -15.47 -16.59 -2.95
CA PRO A 169 -14.60 -17.09 -1.88
C PRO A 169 -13.50 -18.04 -2.35
N ASP A 170 -13.59 -18.65 -3.54
CA ASP A 170 -12.52 -19.48 -4.08
C ASP A 170 -11.49 -18.64 -4.87
N PRO A 171 -10.22 -18.52 -4.39
CA PRO A 171 -9.18 -17.77 -5.09
C PRO A 171 -8.82 -18.35 -6.47
N ASP A 172 -9.13 -19.62 -6.73
CA ASP A 172 -8.84 -20.27 -8.01
C ASP A 172 -10.03 -20.16 -9.00
N HIS A 173 -11.14 -19.53 -8.60
CA HIS A 173 -12.29 -19.34 -9.47
C HIS A 173 -11.97 -18.39 -10.65
N PRO A 174 -12.52 -18.64 -11.86
CA PRO A 174 -12.22 -17.84 -13.05
C PRO A 174 -12.44 -16.32 -12.91
N SER A 175 -13.40 -15.87 -12.10
CA SER A 175 -13.64 -14.43 -11.84
C SER A 175 -12.52 -13.78 -11.03
N MET A 176 -11.83 -14.54 -10.18
CA MET A 176 -10.72 -14.07 -9.33
C MET A 176 -9.38 -14.06 -10.05
N ARG A 177 -9.27 -14.80 -11.16
CA ARG A 177 -8.03 -15.01 -11.93
C ARG A 177 -7.28 -13.71 -12.23
N ARG A 178 -7.98 -12.63 -12.59
CA ARG A 178 -7.35 -11.32 -12.86
C ARG A 178 -6.51 -10.83 -11.67
N TYR A 179 -7.07 -10.92 -10.47
CA TYR A 179 -6.49 -10.35 -9.25
C TYR A 179 -5.46 -11.29 -8.63
N VAL A 180 -5.81 -12.57 -8.50
CA VAL A 180 -4.96 -13.58 -7.85
C VAL A 180 -3.71 -13.85 -8.68
N GLU A 181 -3.83 -14.09 -9.99
CA GLU A 181 -2.65 -14.40 -10.82
C GLU A 181 -1.71 -13.20 -10.98
N ALA A 182 -2.23 -11.98 -10.94
CA ALA A 182 -1.40 -10.78 -10.91
C ALA A 182 -0.60 -10.66 -9.61
N GLN A 183 -1.22 -10.97 -8.47
CA GLN A 183 -0.54 -10.99 -7.18
C GLN A 183 0.46 -12.15 -7.08
N ARG A 184 0.14 -13.34 -7.61
CA ARG A 184 1.11 -14.44 -7.73
C ARG A 184 2.30 -14.03 -8.59
N ARG A 185 2.08 -13.34 -9.71
CA ARG A 185 3.15 -12.81 -10.55
C ARG A 185 4.01 -11.79 -9.79
N TYR A 186 3.39 -10.87 -9.07
CA TYR A 186 4.10 -9.94 -8.19
C TYR A 186 4.97 -10.67 -7.17
N PHE A 187 4.44 -11.71 -6.50
CA PHE A 187 5.20 -12.49 -5.52
C PHE A 187 6.40 -13.19 -6.16
N ALA A 188 6.21 -13.77 -7.35
CA ALA A 188 7.28 -14.44 -8.08
C ALA A 188 8.37 -13.47 -8.55
N THR A 189 7.97 -12.29 -9.06
CA THR A 189 8.91 -11.29 -9.60
C THR A 189 9.63 -10.51 -8.51
N CYS A 190 8.91 -10.05 -7.49
CA CYS A 190 9.45 -9.12 -6.51
C CYS A 190 9.75 -9.79 -5.16
N SER A 191 9.09 -10.91 -4.82
CA SER A 191 9.24 -11.57 -3.51
C SER A 191 9.08 -10.58 -2.35
N PRO A 192 7.94 -9.87 -2.27
CA PRO A 192 7.73 -8.75 -1.35
C PRO A 192 7.92 -9.15 0.11
N GLN A 193 7.60 -10.39 0.49
CA GLN A 193 7.86 -10.92 1.84
C GLN A 193 9.34 -10.87 2.24
N ARG A 194 10.26 -10.97 1.26
CA ARG A 194 11.71 -10.88 1.50
C ARG A 194 12.25 -9.46 1.40
N ARG A 195 11.49 -8.54 0.80
CA ARG A 195 11.89 -7.14 0.62
C ARG A 195 11.42 -6.25 1.75
N ALA A 196 10.32 -6.61 2.41
CA ALA A 196 9.81 -5.86 3.54
C ALA A 196 10.75 -5.96 4.74
N ASP A 197 10.88 -4.86 5.48
CA ASP A 197 11.63 -4.82 6.74
C ASP A 197 10.90 -5.58 7.86
N ILE A 198 9.57 -5.69 7.75
CA ILE A 198 8.73 -6.38 8.73
C ILE A 198 7.69 -7.22 8.00
N LEU A 199 7.70 -8.52 8.25
CA LEU A 199 6.70 -9.46 7.80
C LEU A 199 5.72 -9.77 8.93
N ILE A 200 4.42 -9.58 8.67
CA ILE A 200 3.36 -9.81 9.65
C ILE A 200 2.42 -10.89 9.13
N ASP A 201 2.29 -11.99 9.86
CA ASP A 201 1.17 -12.93 9.70
C ASP A 201 -0.10 -12.22 10.18
N ASN A 202 -0.98 -11.90 9.23
CA ASN A 202 -2.26 -11.24 9.50
C ASN A 202 -3.44 -12.12 9.07
N ALA A 203 -3.28 -13.45 9.09
CA ALA A 203 -4.33 -14.41 8.79
C ALA A 203 -5.45 -14.41 9.85
N ASP A 204 -5.15 -14.00 11.08
CA ASP A 204 -6.12 -13.70 12.13
C ASP A 204 -6.03 -12.22 12.53
N PHE A 205 -7.08 -11.45 12.25
CA PHE A 205 -7.15 -10.02 12.61
C PHE A 205 -7.08 -9.77 14.12
N GLY A 206 -7.51 -10.73 14.94
CA GLY A 206 -7.46 -10.62 16.40
C GLY A 206 -6.08 -10.91 16.98
N ALA A 207 -5.19 -11.55 16.21
CA ALA A 207 -3.89 -12.01 16.67
C ALA A 207 -2.79 -11.84 15.60
N PRO A 208 -2.57 -10.62 15.05
CA PRO A 208 -1.47 -10.36 14.13
C PRO A 208 -0.14 -10.64 14.83
N ARG A 209 0.83 -11.19 14.10
CA ARG A 209 2.15 -11.55 14.64
C ARG A 209 3.26 -11.16 13.68
N ILE A 210 4.31 -10.52 14.19
CA ILE A 210 5.55 -10.33 13.42
C ILE A 210 6.25 -11.69 13.30
N VAL A 211 6.52 -12.11 12.07
CA VAL A 211 7.09 -13.43 11.74
C VAL A 211 8.40 -13.34 10.96
N GLY A 212 8.83 -12.13 10.59
CA GLY A 212 10.11 -11.88 9.92
C GLY A 212 10.47 -10.39 9.90
N GLY A 213 11.75 -10.14 9.69
CA GLY A 213 12.39 -8.81 9.68
C GLY A 213 13.85 -8.91 10.03
#